data_AF-A0A963LJS6-F1
#
_entry.id   AF-A0A963LJS6-F1
#
_cell.length_a   1.000
_cell.length_b   1.000
_cell.length_c   1.000
_cell.angle_alpha   90.00
_cell.angle_beta   90.00
_cell.angle_gamma   90.00
#
_symmetry.space_group_name_H-M   'P 1'
#
loop_
_entity.id
_entity.type
_entity.pdbx_description
1 polymer ?
#
loop_
_entity_poly.entity_id
_entity_poly.type
_entity_poly.pdbx_seq_one_letter_code
_entity_poly.pdbx_strand_id
1 'polypeptide(L)' 'MNATEPRCFALLPCAGSGSRAGAALPKQYQVVAGQPMVRHTLAAFAAVPRIARTLVVVAPGDATLQHEGASVLI' A
#
# COMPACT_ATOMS: atom_id res chain seq x y z
N MET A 1 -21.56 7.36 15.04
CA MET A 1 -21.05 7.74 13.69
C MET A 1 -22.24 8.26 12.91
N ASN A 2 -22.21 9.53 12.48
CA ASN A 2 -23.31 10.10 11.69
C ASN A 2 -23.34 9.43 10.32
N ALA A 3 -24.49 8.92 9.91
CA ALA A 3 -24.67 8.18 8.64
C ALA A 3 -24.42 9.04 7.37
N THR A 4 -24.06 10.32 7.54
CA THR A 4 -23.96 11.34 6.49
C THR A 4 -22.53 11.78 6.17
N GLU A 5 -21.50 11.33 6.91
CA GLU A 5 -20.12 11.71 6.58
C GLU A 5 -19.57 10.83 5.45
N PRO A 6 -19.00 11.41 4.36
CA PRO A 6 -18.39 10.63 3.30
C PRO A 6 -17.29 9.72 3.84
N ARG A 7 -17.33 8.45 3.44
CA ARG A 7 -16.27 7.49 3.78
C ARG A 7 -15.00 7.82 3.00
N CYS A 8 -13.88 7.94 3.70
CA CYS A 8 -12.57 8.12 3.07
C CYS A 8 -11.93 6.76 2.79
N PHE A 9 -11.36 6.58 1.60
CA PHE A 9 -10.65 5.37 1.19
C PHE A 9 -9.29 5.77 0.62
N ALA A 10 -8.30 4.90 0.81
CA ALA A 10 -6.99 5.04 0.19
C ALA A 10 -6.82 4.04 -0.95
N LEU A 11 -6.22 4.49 -2.05
CA LEU A 11 -5.79 3.65 -3.16
C LEU A 11 -4.28 3.80 -3.34
N LEU A 12 -3.57 2.68 -3.23
CA LEU A 12 -2.12 2.61 -3.30
C LEU A 12 -1.70 1.90 -4.59
N PRO A 13 -1.43 2.65 -5.68
CA PRO A 13 -0.93 2.07 -6.92
C PRO A 13 0.51 1.59 -6.73
N CYS A 14 0.68 0.27 -6.71
CA CYS A 14 1.95 -0.44 -6.48
C CYS A 14 2.28 -1.43 -7.61
N ALA A 15 1.67 -1.28 -8.79
CA ALA A 15 1.90 -2.14 -9.95
C ALA A 15 3.08 -1.70 -10.85
N GLY A 16 3.75 -0.59 -10.49
CA GLY A 16 4.86 -0.06 -11.29
C GLY A 16 6.14 -0.87 -11.12
N SER A 17 6.92 -1.00 -12.19
CA SER A 17 8.23 -1.67 -12.16
C SER A 17 9.34 -0.83 -11.52
N GLY A 18 9.16 0.49 -11.43
CA GLY A 18 10.19 1.38 -10.86
C GLY A 18 11.47 1.47 -11.70
N SER A 19 11.39 1.31 -13.03
CA SER A 19 12.55 1.26 -13.94
C SER A 19 13.60 2.37 -13.78
N ARG A 20 13.16 3.58 -13.41
CA ARG A 20 14.05 4.74 -13.18
C ARG A 20 14.75 4.74 -11.82
N ALA A 21 14.32 3.87 -10.89
CA ALA A 21 14.95 3.76 -9.57
C ALA A 21 16.30 3.05 -9.62
N GLY A 22 16.66 2.42 -10.76
CA GLY A 22 17.95 1.78 -10.97
C GLY A 22 18.22 0.58 -10.06
N ALA A 23 17.18 0.01 -9.46
CA ALA A 23 17.29 -1.05 -8.47
C ALA A 23 16.85 -2.41 -9.03
N ALA A 24 17.35 -3.50 -8.44
CA ALA A 24 17.11 -4.87 -8.92
C ALA A 24 15.67 -5.37 -8.72
N LEU A 25 14.95 -4.80 -7.75
CA LEU A 25 13.54 -5.10 -7.46
C LEU A 25 12.68 -3.87 -7.74
N PRO A 26 11.38 -4.05 -8.06
CA PRO A 26 10.43 -2.95 -8.10
C PRO A 26 10.54 -2.06 -6.86
N LYS A 27 10.50 -0.74 -7.06
CA LYS A 27 10.88 0.23 -6.01
C LYS A 27 10.09 0.06 -4.70
N GLN A 28 8.83 -0.34 -4.79
CA GLN A 28 7.94 -0.55 -3.65
C GLN A 28 8.40 -1.71 -2.73
N TYR A 29 9.22 -2.62 -3.24
CA TYR A 29 9.78 -3.75 -2.48
C TYR A 29 11.21 -3.52 -2.00
N GLN A 30 11.83 -2.40 -2.40
CA GLN A 30 13.15 -2.06 -1.91
C GLN A 30 13.14 -1.85 -0.40
N VAL A 31 14.14 -2.39 0.28
CA VAL A 31 14.28 -2.26 1.73
C VAL A 31 14.80 -0.86 2.06
N VAL A 32 14.06 -0.16 2.90
CA VAL A 32 14.44 1.15 3.45
C VAL A 32 14.33 1.02 4.97
N ALA A 33 15.42 1.32 5.69
CA ALA A 33 15.47 1.20 7.15
C ALA A 33 14.95 -0.15 7.68
N GLY A 34 15.28 -1.26 7.01
CA GLY A 34 14.90 -2.62 7.43
C GLY A 34 13.49 -3.08 7.08
N GLN A 35 12.68 -2.28 6.38
CA GLN A 35 11.35 -2.68 5.89
C GLN A 35 11.18 -2.36 4.39
N PRO A 36 10.42 -3.16 3.63
CA PRO A 36 10.01 -2.81 2.27
C PRO A 36 9.36 -1.41 2.23
N MET A 37 9.71 -0.61 1.23
CA MET A 37 9.22 0.77 1.05
C MET A 37 7.69 0.86 1.21
N VAL A 38 6.95 -0.08 0.61
CA VAL A 38 5.48 -0.12 0.68
C VAL A 38 4.95 -0.24 2.10
N ARG A 39 5.66 -0.92 3.01
CA ARG A 39 5.23 -1.09 4.41
C ARG A 39 5.25 0.21 5.19
N HIS A 40 6.20 1.09 4.90
CA HIS A 40 6.22 2.44 5.50
C HIS A 40 4.97 3.21 5.11
N THR A 41 4.58 3.14 3.83
CA THR A 41 3.36 3.78 3.35
C THR A 41 2.12 3.16 4.00
N LEU A 42 2.01 1.84 4.04
CA LEU A 42 0.88 1.16 4.68
C LEU A 42 0.73 1.52 6.15
N ALA A 43 1.84 1.59 6.91
CA ALA A 43 1.84 2.03 8.30
C ALA A 43 1.34 3.49 8.43
N ALA A 44 1.78 4.39 7.55
CA ALA A 44 1.32 5.78 7.55
C ALA A 44 -0.19 5.90 7.28
N PHE A 45 -0.73 5.13 6.33
CA PHE A 45 -2.17 5.10 6.05
C PHE A 45 -2.98 4.46 7.18
N ALA A 46 -2.48 3.40 7.80
CA ALA A 46 -3.11 2.75 8.94
C ALA A 46 -3.20 3.67 10.17
N ALA A 47 -2.28 4.63 10.29
CA ALA A 47 -2.29 5.64 11.35
C ALA A 47 -3.34 6.75 11.16
N VAL A 48 -4.14 6.75 10.08
CA VAL A 48 -5.17 7.77 9.80
C VAL A 48 -6.57 7.21 10.12
N PRO A 49 -7.19 7.57 11.26
CA PRO A 49 -8.45 6.95 11.70
C PRO A 49 -9.65 7.16 10.77
N ARG A 50 -9.62 8.21 9.94
CA ARG A 50 -10.71 8.53 8.99
C ARG A 50 -10.72 7.60 7.77
N ILE A 51 -9.62 6.91 7.49
CA ILE A 51 -9.51 6.01 6.33
C ILE A 51 -10.22 4.71 6.66
N ALA A 52 -11.33 4.45 5.97
CA ALA A 52 -12.16 3.29 6.21
C ALA A 52 -11.49 2.00 5.72
N ARG A 53 -10.80 2.04 4.58
CA ARG A 53 -9.98 0.94 4.03
C ARG A 53 -8.91 1.49 3.09
N THR A 54 -7.83 0.72 2.96
CA THR A 54 -6.78 0.91 1.97
C THR A 54 -6.82 -0.23 0.95
N LEU A 55 -6.87 0.10 -0.33
CA LEU A 55 -6.69 -0.85 -1.43
C LEU A 55 -5.31 -0.66 -2.03
N VAL A 56 -4.54 -1.72 -2.14
CA VAL A 56 -3.24 -1.75 -2.81
C VAL A 56 -3.43 -2.42 -4.16
N VAL A 57 -2.93 -1.81 -5.23
CA VAL A 57 -3.02 -2.39 -6.57
C VAL A 57 -1.65 -2.87 -6.98
N VAL A 58 -1.51 -4.17 -7.23
CA VAL A 58 -0.26 -4.79 -7.68
C VAL A 58 -0.34 -5.19 -9.15
N ALA A 59 0.82 -5.50 -9.76
CA ALA A 59 0.85 -5.98 -11.13
C ALA A 59 0.27 -7.40 -11.20
N PRO A 60 -0.34 -7.82 -12.33
CA PRO A 60 -0.77 -9.19 -12.51
C PRO A 60 0.38 -10.18 -12.27
N GLY A 61 0.14 -11.19 -11.43
CA GLY A 61 1.14 -12.21 -11.08
C GLY A 61 2.13 -11.78 -9.99
N ASP A 62 2.05 -10.56 -9.47
CA ASP A 62 2.85 -10.13 -8.33
C ASP A 62 2.30 -10.74 -7.03
N ALA A 63 3.02 -11.72 -6.49
CA ALA A 63 2.69 -12.41 -5.25
C ALA A 63 3.50 -11.91 -4.03
N THR A 64 4.27 -10.83 -4.20
CA THR A 64 5.19 -10.31 -3.17
C THR A 64 4.42 -9.66 -2.03
N LEU A 65 3.39 -8.89 -2.36
CA LEU A 65 2.46 -8.29 -1.41
C LEU A 65 1.29 -9.22 -1.18
N GLN A 66 1.08 -9.61 0.07
CA GLN A 66 -0.02 -10.47 0.50
C GLN A 66 -0.93 -9.69 1.41
N HIS A 67 -2.18 -10.14 1.54
CA HIS A 67 -3.22 -9.46 2.33
C HIS A 67 -2.73 -9.11 3.75
N GLU A 68 -2.65 -7.82 4.08
CA GLU A 68 -2.16 -7.33 5.37
C GLU A 68 -3.32 -6.82 6.25
N GLY A 69 -3.96 -7.73 6.99
CA GLY A 69 -4.99 -7.40 7.98
C GLY A 69 -6.34 -6.95 7.41
N ALA A 70 -7.32 -6.74 8.29
CA ALA A 70 -8.70 -6.50 7.87
C ALA A 70 -8.94 -5.16 7.15
N SER A 71 -8.03 -4.20 7.28
CA SER A 71 -8.17 -2.83 6.74
C SER A 71 -7.48 -2.63 5.39
N VAL A 72 -6.62 -3.55 4.97
CA VAL A 72 -5.89 -3.49 3.70
C VAL A 72 -6.36 -4.61 2.79
N LEU A 73 -6.76 -4.24 1.57
CA LEU A 73 -7.06 -5.16 0.49
C LEU A 73 -5.93 -5.05 -0.55
N ILE A 74 -5.56 -6.17 -1.17
CA ILE A 74 -4.56 -6.24 -2.26
C ILE A 74 -5.22 -6.91 -3.45
#